data_AF-A0A8H7FTZ1-F1
#
_entry.id   AF-A0A8H7FTZ1-F1
#
_cell.length_a   1.000
_cell.length_b   1.000
_cell.length_c   1.000
_cell.angle_alpha   90.00
_cell.angle_beta   90.00
_cell.angle_gamma   90.00
#
_symmetry.space_group_name_H-M   'P 1'
#
loop_
_entity.id
_entity.type
_entity.pdbx_description
1 polymer ?
#
loop_
_entity_poly.entity_id
_entity_poly.type
_entity_poly.pdbx_seq_one_letter_code
_entity_poly.pdbx_strand_id
1 'polypeptide(L)'
;MSSGYVNKLTPPAGTYFKRERVVIVDIQDSEEEPTILWRADVYVYPTGAALTDPDGWKDSGYLQVVIVHSGHYVPMSSSGPGPTSFTTTLVGPYLQLPPKNTGVKHDDYITYTVDFSQSMSMYQQQDAINFDASFQQSFTSKGGEYLETVSSSNTMFGFNNVSAQSDFEFVTLSAFTFPKGQYQDFSIDFKLQSTKEHQKNVPIVLPKVSHASR
;
A
#
# COMPACT_ATOMS: atom_id res chain seq x y z
N MET A 1 24.54 0.85 8.69
CA MET A 1 23.70 0.01 9.58
C MET A 1 22.66 -0.62 8.69
N SER A 2 22.55 -1.96 8.62
CA SER A 2 21.51 -2.57 7.78
C SER A 2 20.15 -2.33 8.43
N SER A 3 19.35 -1.43 7.87
CA SER A 3 17.91 -1.44 8.13
C SER A 3 17.40 -2.81 7.66
N GLY A 4 16.90 -3.62 8.60
CA GLY A 4 16.41 -4.95 8.28
C GLY A 4 15.13 -4.86 7.48
N TYR A 5 15.12 -5.42 6.27
CA TYR A 5 13.87 -5.67 5.55
C TYR A 5 13.11 -6.80 6.25
N VAL A 6 11.87 -6.53 6.66
CA VAL A 6 10.95 -7.50 7.23
C VAL A 6 9.66 -7.49 6.42
N ASN A 7 9.24 -8.65 5.93
CA ASN A 7 7.93 -8.83 5.34
C ASN A 7 7.29 -10.12 5.85
N LYS A 8 6.48 -9.97 6.89
CA LYS A 8 5.65 -11.03 7.50
C LYS A 8 4.17 -10.69 7.32
N LEU A 9 3.78 -10.31 6.10
CA LEU A 9 2.38 -10.03 5.75
C LEU A 9 1.65 -11.26 5.20
N THR A 10 2.34 -12.38 4.99
CA THR A 10 1.69 -13.63 4.51
C THR A 10 1.50 -14.58 5.70
N PRO A 11 0.25 -14.95 6.04
CA PRO A 11 0.00 -15.91 7.12
C PRO A 11 0.42 -17.33 6.74
N PRO A 12 0.46 -18.27 7.70
CA PRO A 12 0.70 -19.68 7.43
C PRO A 12 -0.27 -20.26 6.38
N ALA A 13 0.16 -21.35 5.71
CA ALA A 13 -0.68 -22.03 4.74
C ALA A 13 -1.98 -22.57 5.38
N GLY A 14 -3.08 -22.53 4.62
CA GLY A 14 -4.40 -22.96 5.09
C GLY A 14 -5.21 -21.87 5.82
N THR A 15 -4.64 -20.67 5.99
CA THR A 15 -5.34 -19.49 6.50
C THR A 15 -6.16 -18.83 5.39
N TYR A 16 -7.38 -18.38 5.71
CA TYR A 16 -8.20 -17.61 4.78
C TYR A 16 -7.57 -16.23 4.58
N PHE A 17 -7.03 -15.99 3.39
CA PHE A 17 -6.21 -14.82 3.07
C PHE A 17 -6.20 -14.58 1.57
N LYS A 18 -6.20 -13.33 1.14
CA LYS A 18 -5.98 -12.95 -0.27
C LYS A 18 -4.80 -12.01 -0.37
N ARG A 19 -3.91 -12.29 -1.33
CA ARG A 19 -2.90 -11.35 -1.80
C ARG A 19 -3.14 -11.04 -3.27
N GLU A 20 -3.03 -9.77 -3.64
CA GLU A 20 -3.12 -9.33 -5.03
C GLU A 20 -2.05 -8.29 -5.31
N ARG A 21 -1.34 -8.44 -6.44
CA ARG A 21 -0.39 -7.45 -6.91
C ARG A 21 -1.02 -6.63 -8.03
N VAL A 22 -0.97 -5.31 -7.87
CA VAL A 22 -1.50 -4.34 -8.81
C VAL A 22 -0.33 -3.54 -9.38
N VAL A 23 -0.15 -3.59 -10.69
CA VAL A 23 0.73 -2.65 -11.40
C VAL A 23 -0.07 -1.39 -11.67
N ILE A 24 0.33 -0.28 -11.08
CA ILE A 24 -0.39 0.99 -11.16
C ILE A 24 0.10 1.78 -12.36
N VAL A 25 1.42 2.00 -12.42
CA VAL A 25 2.13 2.64 -13.53
C VAL A 25 3.31 1.78 -13.90
N ASP A 26 3.53 1.61 -15.20
CA ASP A 26 4.70 0.93 -15.75
C ASP A 26 5.08 1.63 -17.06
N ILE A 27 5.75 2.78 -16.89
CA ILE A 27 6.32 3.54 -18.01
C ILE A 27 7.78 3.11 -18.06
N GLN A 28 8.09 2.25 -19.02
CA GLN A 28 9.46 1.82 -19.31
C GLN A 28 9.92 2.55 -20.57
N ASP A 29 11.10 3.17 -20.46
CA ASP A 29 12.00 3.39 -21.57
C ASP A 29 11.38 4.09 -22.80
N SER A 30 11.28 5.41 -22.71
CA SER A 30 11.28 6.24 -23.91
C SER A 30 12.35 7.31 -23.77
N GLU A 31 13.03 7.64 -24.87
CA GLU A 31 14.03 8.72 -24.90
C GLU A 31 13.45 10.08 -24.46
N GLU A 32 12.11 10.19 -24.39
CA GLU A 32 11.36 11.41 -24.11
C GLU A 32 10.55 11.39 -22.81
N GLU A 33 10.53 10.28 -22.04
CA GLU A 33 9.78 10.17 -20.79
C GLU A 33 10.60 9.51 -19.66
N PRO A 34 10.42 9.95 -18.39
CA PRO A 34 11.06 9.29 -17.26
C PRO A 34 10.56 7.85 -17.10
N THR A 35 11.43 6.96 -16.60
CA THR A 35 10.99 5.60 -16.25
C THR A 35 10.27 5.65 -14.91
N ILE A 36 9.03 5.17 -14.89
CA ILE A 36 8.17 5.17 -13.72
C ILE A 36 7.60 3.77 -13.52
N LEU A 37 7.98 3.16 -12.41
CA LEU A 37 7.37 1.92 -11.95
C LEU A 37 6.65 2.19 -10.63
N TRP A 38 5.34 1.92 -10.59
CA TRP A 38 4.57 1.98 -9.36
C TRP A 38 3.66 0.77 -9.23
N ARG A 39 3.78 0.06 -8.11
CA ARG A 39 3.05 -1.16 -7.79
C ARG A 39 2.46 -1.07 -6.39
N ALA A 40 1.38 -1.81 -6.17
CA ALA A 40 0.83 -2.08 -4.85
C ALA A 40 0.65 -3.59 -4.64
N ASP A 41 1.10 -4.10 -3.51
CA ASP A 41 0.74 -5.41 -3.01
C ASP A 41 -0.38 -5.25 -1.96
N VAL A 42 -1.56 -5.76 -2.26
CA VAL A 42 -2.76 -5.72 -1.41
C VAL A 42 -2.89 -7.05 -0.67
N TYR A 43 -3.03 -6.98 0.65
CA TYR A 43 -3.19 -8.10 1.57
C TYR A 43 -4.55 -7.95 2.26
N VAL A 44 -5.41 -8.95 2.18
CA VAL A 44 -6.75 -8.95 2.78
C VAL A 44 -6.85 -10.11 3.77
N TYR A 45 -7.15 -9.77 5.02
CA TYR A 45 -7.28 -10.69 6.14
C TYR A 45 -8.73 -10.64 6.67
N PRO A 46 -9.54 -11.67 6.39
CA PRO A 46 -10.77 -11.91 7.12
C PRO A 46 -10.44 -12.32 8.56
N THR A 47 -10.89 -11.51 9.51
CA THR A 47 -10.50 -11.61 10.92
C THR A 47 -11.76 -11.62 11.79
N GLY A 48 -11.70 -12.30 12.94
CA GLY A 48 -12.81 -12.32 13.90
C GLY A 48 -14.02 -13.19 13.49
N ALA A 49 -13.83 -14.14 12.56
CA ALA A 49 -14.82 -15.19 12.29
C ALA A 49 -14.94 -16.14 13.50
N ALA A 50 -16.14 -16.68 13.74
CA ALA A 50 -16.30 -17.82 14.62
C ALA A 50 -15.69 -19.08 13.99
N LEU A 51 -15.02 -19.93 14.79
CA LEU A 51 -14.36 -21.16 14.33
C LEU A 51 -15.27 -22.13 13.58
N THR A 52 -16.56 -22.08 13.90
CA THR A 52 -17.59 -22.96 13.37
C THR A 52 -18.17 -22.46 12.05
N ASP A 53 -17.84 -21.25 11.62
CA ASP A 53 -18.38 -20.62 10.43
C ASP A 53 -17.29 -19.87 9.64
N PRO A 54 -16.67 -20.50 8.63
CA PRO A 54 -15.67 -19.85 7.77
C PRO A 54 -16.21 -18.67 6.97
N ASP A 55 -17.53 -18.52 6.84
CA ASP A 55 -18.19 -17.34 6.28
C ASP A 55 -18.63 -16.35 7.37
N GLY A 56 -18.52 -16.72 8.65
CA GLY A 56 -18.95 -15.94 9.81
C GLY A 56 -18.20 -14.63 9.99
N TRP A 57 -17.05 -14.42 9.32
CA TRP A 57 -16.44 -13.09 9.26
C TRP A 57 -17.37 -12.06 8.57
N LYS A 58 -18.27 -12.49 7.69
CA LYS A 58 -19.28 -11.62 7.06
C LYS A 58 -20.32 -11.13 8.09
N ASP A 59 -20.60 -11.95 9.10
CA ASP A 59 -21.67 -11.74 10.07
C ASP A 59 -21.20 -11.29 11.46
N SER A 60 -19.94 -11.48 11.83
CA SER A 60 -19.40 -10.99 13.12
C SER A 60 -17.96 -10.50 13.06
N GLY A 61 -17.26 -10.66 11.93
CA GLY A 61 -15.86 -10.31 11.78
C GLY A 61 -15.62 -8.89 11.29
N TYR A 62 -14.37 -8.65 10.90
CA TYR A 62 -13.90 -7.45 10.22
C TYR A 62 -12.88 -7.85 9.15
N LEU A 63 -12.70 -6.99 8.14
CA LEU A 63 -11.61 -7.17 7.18
C LEU A 63 -10.47 -6.25 7.58
N GLN A 64 -9.29 -6.81 7.80
CA GLN A 64 -8.08 -6.02 7.79
C GLN A 64 -7.55 -6.01 6.35
N VAL A 65 -7.25 -4.83 5.83
CA VAL A 65 -6.56 -4.67 4.53
C VAL A 65 -5.24 -3.97 4.78
N VAL A 66 -4.16 -4.50 4.24
CA VAL A 66 -2.83 -3.87 4.27
C VAL A 66 -2.37 -3.72 2.82
N ILE A 67 -1.88 -2.55 2.45
CA ILE A 67 -1.44 -2.23 1.10
C ILE A 67 -0.02 -1.72 1.19
N VAL A 68 0.90 -2.43 0.55
CA VAL A 68 2.30 -1.99 0.44
C VAL A 68 2.48 -1.40 -0.95
N HIS A 69 2.66 -0.10 -1.02
CA HIS A 69 3.03 0.58 -2.24
C HIS A 69 4.55 0.56 -2.36
N SER A 70 5.03 0.25 -3.56
CA SER A 70 6.44 0.32 -3.89
C SER A 70 6.58 0.92 -5.26
N GLY A 71 7.58 1.76 -5.44
CA GLY A 71 7.86 2.32 -6.74
C GLY A 71 9.25 2.86 -6.87
N HIS A 72 9.57 3.15 -8.12
CA HIS A 72 10.87 3.60 -8.57
C HIS A 72 10.65 4.62 -9.67
N TYR A 73 11.38 5.72 -9.58
CA TYR A 73 11.35 6.81 -10.52
C TYR A 73 12.77 7.11 -10.97
N VAL A 74 13.01 7.02 -12.28
CA VAL A 74 14.27 7.42 -12.89
C VAL A 74 14.01 8.65 -13.75
N PRO A 75 14.60 9.81 -13.41
CA PRO A 75 14.46 11.02 -14.21
C PRO A 75 15.14 10.86 -15.57
N MET A 76 14.73 11.68 -16.55
CA MET A 76 15.41 11.79 -17.83
C MET A 76 16.78 12.48 -17.70
N SER A 77 17.73 12.13 -18.58
CA SER A 77 19.05 12.77 -18.63
C SER A 77 19.01 14.22 -19.13
N SER A 78 17.94 14.61 -19.84
CA SER A 78 17.73 15.96 -20.38
C SER A 78 16.61 16.68 -19.62
N SER A 79 16.86 17.95 -19.31
CA SER A 79 16.04 18.87 -18.50
C SER A 79 14.54 18.95 -18.88
N GLY A 80 13.73 18.02 -18.36
CA GLY A 80 12.26 18.07 -18.32
C GLY A 80 11.67 16.83 -17.63
N PRO A 81 10.35 16.76 -17.35
CA PRO A 81 9.44 17.81 -16.93
C PRO A 81 9.57 18.10 -15.41
N GLY A 82 8.81 19.06 -14.89
CA GLY A 82 8.83 19.51 -13.50
C GLY A 82 8.37 18.48 -12.45
N PRO A 83 8.01 18.93 -11.23
CA PRO A 83 7.77 18.03 -10.10
C PRO A 83 6.70 16.98 -10.42
N THR A 84 7.06 15.71 -10.27
CA THR A 84 6.13 14.59 -10.36
C THR A 84 5.65 14.25 -8.96
N SER A 85 4.32 14.15 -8.78
CA SER A 85 3.73 13.68 -7.53
C SER A 85 3.02 12.35 -7.74
N PHE A 86 3.39 11.39 -6.90
CA PHE A 86 2.73 10.09 -6.81
C PHE A 86 1.62 10.22 -5.79
N THR A 87 0.36 9.97 -6.14
CA THR A 87 -0.74 10.14 -5.19
C THR A 87 -1.69 8.95 -5.21
N THR A 88 -1.90 8.31 -4.06
CA THR A 88 -3.05 7.39 -3.92
C THR A 88 -4.15 8.11 -3.20
N THR A 89 -5.37 8.05 -3.72
CA THR A 89 -6.55 8.52 -3.00
C THR A 89 -7.20 7.35 -2.28
N LEU A 90 -7.27 7.44 -0.96
CA LEU A 90 -7.90 6.44 -0.10
C LEU A 90 -9.12 7.06 0.60
N VAL A 91 -10.27 6.37 0.52
CA VAL A 91 -11.53 6.78 1.16
C VAL A 91 -11.78 5.91 2.39
N GLY A 92 -11.87 6.53 3.57
CA GLY A 92 -12.17 5.85 4.85
C GLY A 92 -11.13 6.13 5.94
N PRO A 93 -11.32 5.60 7.16
CA PRO A 93 -10.30 5.64 8.21
C PRO A 93 -9.20 4.62 7.92
N TYR A 94 -7.94 5.06 7.92
CA TYR A 94 -6.80 4.18 7.68
C TYR A 94 -5.53 4.72 8.33
N LEU A 95 -4.57 3.82 8.54
CA LEU A 95 -3.22 4.14 8.99
C LEU A 95 -2.32 4.29 7.77
N GLN A 96 -1.60 5.41 7.66
CA GLN A 96 -0.57 5.64 6.64
C GLN A 96 0.83 5.57 7.26
N LEU A 97 1.74 4.87 6.60
CA LEU A 97 3.16 4.80 6.94
C LEU A 97 4.04 5.07 5.71
N PRO A 98 5.20 5.74 5.86
CA PRO A 98 5.61 6.43 7.08
C PRO A 98 4.66 7.62 7.37
N PRO A 99 4.49 8.05 8.63
CA PRO A 99 3.70 9.25 8.91
C PRO A 99 4.38 10.50 8.34
N LYS A 100 3.61 11.54 8.01
CA LYS A 100 4.16 12.83 7.60
C LYS A 100 5.25 13.33 8.58
N ASN A 101 6.32 13.92 8.04
CA ASN A 101 7.42 14.54 8.80
C ASN A 101 8.22 13.59 9.71
N THR A 102 8.23 12.28 9.45
CA THR A 102 9.01 11.30 10.23
C THR A 102 10.37 10.94 9.62
N GLY A 103 10.71 11.51 8.47
CA GLY A 103 11.99 11.26 7.80
C GLY A 103 13.18 11.84 8.57
N VAL A 104 14.27 11.08 8.64
CA VAL A 104 15.53 11.50 9.26
C VAL A 104 16.42 12.09 8.17
N LYS A 105 16.74 13.39 8.28
CA LYS A 105 17.59 14.11 7.33
C LYS A 105 19.08 13.84 7.62
N HIS A 106 19.83 13.50 6.58
CA HIS A 106 21.28 13.33 6.56
C HIS A 106 21.83 13.97 5.29
N ASP A 107 22.47 15.14 5.41
CA ASP A 107 22.90 15.96 4.26
C ASP A 107 21.74 16.20 3.28
N ASP A 108 21.90 15.83 2.00
CA ASP A 108 20.88 15.97 0.94
C ASP A 108 19.84 14.83 0.93
N TYR A 109 19.95 13.89 1.88
CA TYR A 109 19.14 12.67 1.91
C TYR A 109 18.16 12.68 3.08
N ILE A 110 16.98 12.11 2.86
CA ILE A 110 15.99 11.85 3.89
C ILE A 110 15.71 10.36 3.91
N THR A 111 15.95 9.72 5.06
CA THR A 111 15.61 8.32 5.25
C THR A 111 14.27 8.20 5.94
N TYR A 112 13.38 7.45 5.34
CA TYR A 112 12.07 7.13 5.87
C TYR A 112 12.04 5.66 6.28
N THR A 113 11.31 5.35 7.34
CA THR A 113 11.10 3.98 7.80
C THR A 113 9.60 3.70 7.89
N VAL A 114 9.17 2.69 7.15
CA VAL A 114 7.87 2.05 7.33
C VAL A 114 8.08 0.96 8.38
N ASP A 115 7.33 1.04 9.48
CA ASP A 115 7.33 0.03 10.55
C ASP A 115 5.89 -0.26 10.96
N PHE A 116 5.39 -1.40 10.52
CA PHE A 116 4.03 -1.87 10.75
C PHE A 116 4.07 -3.18 11.53
N SER A 117 3.22 -3.27 12.55
CA SER A 117 3.00 -4.50 13.31
C SER A 117 1.56 -4.56 13.78
N GLN A 118 0.87 -5.66 13.50
CA GLN A 118 -0.51 -5.89 13.94
C GLN A 118 -0.76 -7.38 14.16
N SER A 119 -1.30 -7.73 15.33
CA SER A 119 -1.78 -9.08 15.63
C SER A 119 -3.24 -9.23 15.21
N MET A 120 -3.58 -10.31 14.52
CA MET A 120 -4.91 -10.58 13.98
C MET A 120 -5.34 -12.01 14.30
N SER A 121 -6.59 -12.17 14.74
CA SER A 121 -7.19 -13.50 14.94
C SER A 121 -7.81 -14.01 13.64
N MET A 122 -7.11 -14.90 12.95
CA MET A 122 -7.46 -15.41 11.63
C MET A 122 -7.97 -16.85 11.69
N TYR A 123 -8.79 -17.24 10.72
CA TYR A 123 -9.26 -18.61 10.59
C TYR A 123 -8.32 -19.46 9.73
N GLN A 124 -7.94 -20.64 10.21
CA GLN A 124 -7.10 -21.62 9.52
C GLN A 124 -7.77 -23.00 9.53
N GLN A 125 -8.30 -23.42 8.37
CA GLN A 125 -8.98 -24.70 8.10
C GLN A 125 -10.17 -25.04 9.05
N GLN A 126 -9.95 -25.17 10.36
CA GLN A 126 -10.93 -25.45 11.42
C GLN A 126 -10.63 -24.77 12.77
N ASP A 127 -9.55 -23.99 12.88
CA ASP A 127 -9.12 -23.36 14.14
C ASP A 127 -8.78 -21.87 13.95
N ALA A 128 -8.66 -21.14 15.05
CA ALA A 128 -8.21 -19.75 15.06
C ALA A 128 -6.73 -19.73 15.34
N ILE A 129 -6.04 -18.90 14.58
CA ILE A 129 -4.65 -18.56 14.84
C ILE A 129 -4.56 -17.09 15.17
N ASN A 130 -3.62 -16.74 16.05
CA ASN A 130 -3.15 -15.37 16.15
C ASN A 130 -1.99 -15.23 15.15
N PHE A 131 -2.17 -14.37 14.17
CA PHE A 131 -1.17 -14.03 13.17
C PHE A 131 -0.62 -12.64 13.45
N ASP A 132 0.68 -12.58 13.75
CA ASP A 132 1.41 -11.33 13.95
C ASP A 132 1.96 -10.82 12.62
N ALA A 133 1.16 -10.02 11.92
CA ALA A 133 1.58 -9.40 10.68
C ALA A 133 2.58 -8.28 10.96
N SER A 134 3.70 -8.27 10.24
CA SER A 134 4.64 -7.15 10.32
C SER A 134 5.31 -6.82 9.00
N PHE A 135 5.65 -5.55 8.84
CA PHE A 135 6.38 -5.05 7.68
C PHE A 135 7.33 -3.94 8.11
N GLN A 136 8.60 -4.08 7.78
CA GLN A 136 9.61 -3.07 8.03
C GLN A 136 10.45 -2.86 6.78
N GLN A 137 10.52 -1.62 6.33
CA GLN A 137 11.41 -1.22 5.25
C GLN A 137 11.80 0.24 5.41
N SER A 138 13.10 0.52 5.29
CA SER A 138 13.57 1.88 5.13
C SER A 138 13.93 2.14 3.67
N PHE A 139 13.71 3.36 3.23
CA PHE A 139 14.17 3.85 1.93
C PHE A 139 14.71 5.27 2.12
N THR A 140 15.62 5.67 1.24
CA THR A 140 16.27 6.97 1.30
C THR A 140 15.95 7.73 0.01
N SER A 141 15.49 8.97 0.15
CA SER A 141 15.21 9.87 -0.97
C SER A 141 16.17 11.05 -0.94
N LYS A 142 16.63 11.48 -2.12
CA LYS A 142 17.42 12.71 -2.29
C LYS A 142 16.50 13.86 -2.67
N GLY A 143 16.36 14.85 -1.78
CA GLY A 143 15.60 16.08 -2.06
C GLY A 143 14.07 15.97 -2.15
N GLY A 144 13.46 14.79 -1.96
CA GLY A 144 12.00 14.62 -1.93
C GLY A 144 11.45 14.60 -0.50
N GLU A 145 10.54 15.51 -0.17
CA GLU A 145 9.80 15.45 1.08
C GLU A 145 8.55 14.58 0.91
N TYR A 146 8.40 13.59 1.78
CA TYR A 146 7.19 12.80 1.91
C TYR A 146 6.00 13.71 2.25
N LEU A 147 4.96 13.58 1.44
CA LEU A 147 3.71 14.27 1.58
C LEU A 147 2.65 13.35 2.14
N GLU A 148 1.87 13.94 3.02
CA GLU A 148 0.55 13.46 3.33
C GLU A 148 -0.38 14.67 3.33
N THR A 149 -1.42 14.58 2.52
CA THR A 149 -2.52 15.54 2.45
C THR A 149 -3.79 14.80 2.80
N VAL A 150 -4.26 14.99 4.04
CA VAL A 150 -5.53 14.45 4.51
C VAL A 150 -6.63 15.47 4.22
N SER A 151 -7.69 15.07 3.54
CA SER A 151 -8.94 15.83 3.39
C SER A 151 -10.08 15.10 4.08
N SER A 152 -11.27 15.72 4.15
CA SER A 152 -12.44 15.14 4.80
C SER A 152 -12.95 13.84 4.17
N SER A 153 -12.64 13.58 2.90
CA SER A 153 -13.10 12.41 2.16
C SER A 153 -11.99 11.49 1.67
N ASN A 154 -10.77 12.03 1.54
CA ASN A 154 -9.68 11.38 0.84
C ASN A 154 -8.36 11.67 1.56
N THR A 155 -7.43 10.72 1.54
CA THR A 155 -6.02 11.07 1.74
C THR A 155 -5.21 10.81 0.51
N MET A 156 -4.30 11.73 0.24
CA MET A 156 -3.24 11.63 -0.75
C MET A 156 -1.91 11.50 -0.03
N PHE A 157 -1.15 10.45 -0.31
CA PHE A 157 0.25 10.36 0.09
C PHE A 157 1.14 10.36 -1.15
N GLY A 158 2.34 10.91 -1.02
CA GLY A 158 3.23 11.07 -2.16
C GLY A 158 4.58 11.69 -1.82
N PHE A 159 5.29 12.12 -2.85
CA PHE A 159 6.51 12.90 -2.71
C PHE A 159 6.36 14.13 -3.60
N ASN A 160 6.67 15.31 -3.05
CA ASN A 160 6.71 16.55 -3.82
C ASN A 160 8.15 16.89 -4.14
N ASN A 161 8.32 17.62 -5.25
CA ASN A 161 9.60 18.20 -5.63
C ASN A 161 10.73 17.18 -5.70
N VAL A 162 10.42 15.94 -6.13
CA VAL A 162 11.47 15.01 -6.55
C VAL A 162 12.23 15.72 -7.66
N SER A 163 13.49 16.08 -7.39
CA SER A 163 14.27 16.86 -8.34
C SER A 163 14.41 16.04 -9.61
N ALA A 164 14.31 16.69 -10.77
CA ALA A 164 14.41 16.07 -12.10
C ALA A 164 15.79 15.43 -12.39
N GLN A 165 16.62 15.21 -11.37
CA GLN A 165 17.97 14.67 -11.45
C GLN A 165 18.24 13.56 -10.43
N SER A 166 17.27 13.21 -9.56
CA SER A 166 17.48 12.17 -8.55
C SER A 166 16.61 10.96 -8.84
N ASP A 167 17.27 9.83 -9.06
CA ASP A 167 16.67 8.51 -8.91
C ASP A 167 16.09 8.40 -7.49
N PHE A 168 14.87 7.88 -7.39
CA PHE A 168 14.16 7.75 -6.14
C PHE A 168 13.31 6.48 -6.10
N GLU A 169 13.50 5.72 -5.01
CA GLU A 169 12.65 4.61 -4.62
C GLU A 169 11.74 5.05 -3.46
N PHE A 170 10.52 4.51 -3.43
CA PHE A 170 9.65 4.65 -2.27
C PHE A 170 8.99 3.36 -1.89
N VAL A 171 8.72 3.29 -0.59
CA VAL A 171 7.78 2.34 -0.03
C VAL A 171 6.86 3.06 0.95
N THR A 172 5.56 2.84 0.80
CA THR A 172 4.57 3.31 1.77
C THR A 172 3.63 2.16 2.10
N LEU A 173 2.98 2.24 3.27
CA LEU A 173 2.03 1.24 3.70
C LEU A 173 0.74 1.92 4.17
N SER A 174 -0.39 1.41 3.70
CA SER A 174 -1.72 1.83 4.13
C SER A 174 -2.43 0.63 4.76
N ALA A 175 -3.00 0.79 5.96
CA ALA A 175 -3.72 -0.28 6.66
C ALA A 175 -5.13 0.15 7.08
N PHE A 176 -6.12 -0.72 6.86
CA PHE A 176 -7.55 -0.43 7.01
C PHE A 176 -8.22 -1.53 7.82
N THR A 177 -9.16 -1.13 8.67
CA THR A 177 -10.06 -2.07 9.34
C THR A 177 -11.48 -1.73 8.90
N PHE A 178 -12.10 -2.63 8.14
CA PHE A 178 -13.50 -2.50 7.75
C PHE A 178 -14.37 -3.23 8.76
N PRO A 179 -15.26 -2.53 9.48
CA PRO A 179 -16.19 -3.17 10.38
C PRO A 179 -17.25 -3.95 9.59
N LYS A 180 -17.99 -4.81 10.32
CA LYS A 180 -19.09 -5.61 9.79
C LYS A 180 -20.00 -4.82 8.84
N GLY A 181 -20.30 -5.41 7.69
CA GLY A 181 -21.31 -4.92 6.76
C GLY A 181 -20.89 -3.73 5.90
N GLN A 182 -19.67 -3.20 6.05
CA GLN A 182 -19.16 -2.07 5.26
C GLN A 182 -18.23 -2.50 4.11
N TYR A 183 -18.30 -3.77 3.69
CA TYR A 183 -17.37 -4.36 2.73
C TYR A 183 -17.71 -4.11 1.26
N GLN A 184 -18.94 -3.63 0.97
CA GLN A 184 -19.50 -3.76 -0.38
C GLN A 184 -18.94 -2.75 -1.39
N ASP A 185 -18.34 -1.63 -0.95
CA ASP A 185 -18.03 -0.51 -1.85
C ASP A 185 -16.68 0.19 -1.58
N PHE A 186 -15.63 -0.53 -1.15
CA PHE A 186 -14.30 0.11 -1.11
C PHE A 186 -13.62 0.03 -2.49
N SER A 187 -13.27 1.19 -3.04
CA SER A 187 -12.44 1.33 -4.23
C SER A 187 -11.12 1.97 -3.85
N ILE A 188 -10.06 1.61 -4.56
CA ILE A 188 -8.76 2.25 -4.41
C ILE A 188 -8.41 2.89 -5.73
N ASP A 189 -8.38 4.22 -5.68
CA ASP A 189 -8.03 5.05 -6.82
C ASP A 189 -6.57 5.44 -6.76
N PHE A 190 -5.83 4.99 -7.77
CA PHE A 190 -4.43 5.34 -7.92
C PHE A 190 -4.28 6.43 -8.99
N LYS A 191 -3.66 7.55 -8.62
CA LYS A 191 -3.51 8.71 -9.52
C LYS A 191 -2.07 9.18 -9.56
N LEU A 192 -1.46 9.12 -10.74
CA LEU A 192 -0.19 9.78 -10.98
C LEU A 192 -0.48 11.19 -11.52
N GLN A 193 -0.16 12.20 -10.70
CA GLN A 193 -0.21 13.59 -11.13
C GLN A 193 1.19 13.97 -11.66
N SER A 194 1.33 13.90 -12.98
CA SER A 194 2.49 14.44 -13.70
C SER A 194 2.03 15.53 -14.67
N THR A 195 2.96 16.16 -15.38
CA THR A 195 2.62 17.09 -16.49
C THR A 195 1.71 16.44 -17.55
N LYS A 196 1.71 15.11 -17.65
CA LYS A 196 0.67 14.28 -18.28
C LYS A 196 -0.07 13.49 -17.20
N GLU A 197 -1.39 13.65 -17.11
CA GLU A 197 -2.17 12.96 -16.09
C GLU A 197 -2.35 11.48 -16.47
N HIS A 198 -1.89 10.57 -15.61
CA HIS A 198 -2.16 9.13 -15.74
C HIS A 198 -3.04 8.68 -14.58
N GLN A 199 -4.29 8.32 -14.86
CA GLN A 199 -5.22 7.79 -13.86
C GLN A 199 -5.48 6.31 -14.12
N LYS A 200 -5.40 5.50 -13.06
CA LYS A 200 -5.81 4.10 -13.09
C LYS A 200 -6.71 3.80 -11.89
N ASN A 201 -7.99 3.59 -12.16
CA ASN A 201 -8.90 3.03 -11.17
C ASN A 201 -8.70 1.51 -11.13
N VAL A 202 -8.49 0.97 -9.92
CA VAL A 202 -8.37 -0.47 -9.72
C VAL A 202 -9.47 -0.88 -8.74
N PRO A 203 -10.57 -1.47 -9.24
CA PRO A 203 -11.60 -1.98 -8.35
C PRO A 203 -11.00 -3.16 -7.59
N ILE A 204 -10.97 -3.05 -6.26
CA ILE A 204 -10.59 -4.19 -5.43
C ILE A 204 -11.83 -5.04 -5.24
N VAL A 205 -11.96 -6.05 -6.10
CA VAL A 205 -13.00 -7.04 -5.95
C VAL A 205 -12.57 -7.96 -4.80
N LEU A 206 -13.24 -7.82 -3.65
CA LEU A 206 -13.14 -8.78 -2.57
C LEU A 206 -13.42 -10.18 -3.11
N PRO A 207 -12.69 -11.21 -2.62
CA PRO A 207 -12.93 -12.57 -3.07
C PRO A 207 -14.41 -12.92 -2.91
N LYS A 208 -15.08 -13.22 -4.03
CA LYS A 208 -16.36 -13.92 -3.98
C LYS A 208 -16.04 -15.30 -3.42
N VAL A 209 -16.57 -15.60 -2.24
CA VAL A 209 -16.50 -16.97 -1.72
C VAL A 209 -17.40 -17.81 -2.63
N SER A 210 -16.82 -18.49 -3.61
CA SER A 210 -17.56 -19.48 -4.38
C SER A 210 -17.85 -20.64 -3.44
N HIS A 211 -19.12 -20.88 -3.15
CA HIS A 211 -19.54 -22.13 -2.54
C HIS A 211 -19.04 -23.27 -3.46
N ALA A 212 -18.06 -24.03 -3.01
CA ALA A 212 -17.93 -25.40 -3.47
C ALA A 212 -19.20 -26.09 -2.95
N SER A 213 -20.16 -26.28 -3.85
CA SER A 213 -21.28 -27.19 -3.62
C SER A 213 -20.69 -28.52 -3.14
N ARG A 214 -21.16 -28.95 -1.98
CA ARG A 214 -20.71 -30.10 -1.16
C ARG A 214 -20.26 -31.32 -1.94
#